data_AF-A0A1R0GQR6-F1
#
_entry.id   AF-A0A1R0GQR6-F1
#
_cell.length_a   1.000
_cell.length_b   1.000
_cell.length_c   1.000
_cell.angle_alpha   90.00
_cell.angle_beta   90.00
_cell.angle_gamma   90.00
#
_symmetry.space_group_name_H-M   'P 1'
#
loop_
_entity.id
_entity.type
_entity.pdbx_description
1 polymer ?
#
loop_
_entity_poly.entity_id
_entity_poly.type
_entity_poly.pdbx_seq_one_letter_code
_entity_poly.pdbx_strand_id
1 'polypeptide(L)'
;PASIELILASVKSHGYSAQNVAFGMGGGLLQKVNRDSMSFATKLSHIESPQGISRNVMKMPKTDSGKFSLPGIFRVVLQPCPDGSSYPKVYPDHHQSPASNQDLSSPSATELGNMLRIVYDNGPVPDLVWDDFDTIKQRVEHQWNSRPLKADVLSDELKSLFL
;
A
#
# COMPACT_ATOMS: atom_id res chain seq x y z
N PRO A 1 16.95 1.78 16.62
CA PRO A 1 16.01 0.97 17.43
C PRO A 1 16.68 0.38 18.69
N ALA A 2 17.72 -0.46 18.53
CA ALA A 2 18.39 -1.13 19.65
C ALA A 2 18.88 -0.18 20.76
N SER A 3 19.41 1.00 20.40
CA SER A 3 19.89 1.97 21.40
C SER A 3 18.77 2.59 22.24
N ILE A 4 17.58 2.85 21.65
CA ILE A 4 16.45 3.44 22.38
C ILE A 4 15.90 2.42 23.39
N GLU A 5 15.73 1.17 22.97
CA GLU A 5 15.27 0.08 23.83
C GLU A 5 16.23 -0.13 25.01
N LEU A 6 17.54 -0.15 24.76
CA LEU A 6 18.56 -0.30 25.81
C LEU A 6 18.58 0.87 26.79
N ILE A 7 18.51 2.11 26.31
CA ILE A 7 18.47 3.29 27.18
C ILE A 7 17.20 3.26 28.03
N LEU A 8 16.04 2.96 27.43
CA LEU A 8 14.78 2.90 28.16
C LEU A 8 14.76 1.79 29.22
N ALA A 9 15.34 0.62 28.91
CA ALA A 9 15.50 -0.47 29.85
C ALA A 9 16.37 -0.04 31.06
N SER A 10 17.49 0.64 30.80
CA SER A 10 18.36 1.16 31.86
C SER A 10 17.69 2.22 32.72
N VAL A 11 16.96 3.17 32.12
CA VAL A 11 16.22 4.20 32.86
C VAL A 11 15.24 3.55 33.84
N LYS A 12 14.47 2.57 33.35
CA LYS A 12 13.51 1.84 34.19
C LYS A 12 14.18 0.99 35.26
N SER A 13 15.30 0.32 34.96
CA SER A 13 16.00 -0.54 35.93
C SER A 13 16.58 0.23 37.11
N HIS A 14 16.89 1.51 36.93
CA HIS A 14 17.36 2.40 37.99
C HIS A 14 16.22 3.12 38.75
N GLY A 15 14.97 2.73 38.50
CA GLY A 15 13.80 3.29 39.20
C GLY A 15 13.32 4.64 38.68
N TYR A 16 13.83 5.12 37.54
CA TYR A 16 13.36 6.36 36.93
C TYR A 16 12.18 6.12 36.00
N SER A 17 11.24 7.08 35.98
CA SER A 17 10.11 7.06 35.05
C SER A 17 10.57 7.30 33.60
N ALA A 18 9.96 6.58 32.65
CA ALA A 18 10.17 6.81 31.22
C ALA A 18 9.76 8.23 30.78
N GLN A 19 8.84 8.88 31.50
CA GLN A 19 8.39 10.25 31.22
C GLN A 19 9.47 11.31 31.47
N ASN A 20 10.55 10.97 32.19
CA ASN A 20 11.66 11.88 32.48
C ASN A 20 12.66 12.00 31.33
N VAL A 21 12.47 11.25 30.24
CA VAL A 21 13.42 11.18 29.14
C VAL A 21 12.68 11.44 27.83
N ALA A 22 13.27 12.30 27.00
CA ALA A 22 12.89 12.50 25.61
C ALA A 22 14.00 12.00 24.69
N PHE A 23 13.63 11.44 23.53
CA PHE A 23 14.57 10.95 22.54
C PHE A 23 14.56 11.84 21.30
N GLY A 24 15.71 12.44 20.97
CA GLY A 24 15.95 13.10 19.70
C GLY A 24 16.66 12.17 18.72
N MET A 25 16.16 12.04 17.49
CA MET A 25 16.82 11.30 16.43
C MET A 25 17.09 12.19 15.22
N GLY A 26 18.36 12.36 14.87
CA GLY A 26 18.79 13.04 13.64
C GLY A 26 18.97 12.05 12.48
N GLY A 27 20.21 11.82 12.07
CA GLY A 27 20.54 10.98 10.91
C GLY A 27 19.97 9.55 10.98
N GLY A 28 19.78 8.98 12.18
CA GLY A 28 19.14 7.67 12.33
C GLY A 28 17.68 7.63 11.88
N LEU A 29 16.94 8.74 12.02
CA LEU A 29 15.54 8.84 11.60
C LEU A 29 15.43 9.35 10.15
N LEU A 30 16.26 10.32 9.78
CA LEU A 30 16.09 11.06 8.53
C LEU A 30 17.03 10.64 7.38
N GLN A 31 18.14 9.95 7.66
CA GLN A 31 19.18 9.66 6.65
C GLN A 31 19.51 8.18 6.50
N LYS A 32 19.31 7.37 7.55
CA LYS A 32 19.59 5.92 7.54
C LYS A 32 18.45 5.07 6.99
N VAL A 33 17.61 5.66 6.14
CA VAL A 33 16.57 4.97 5.36
C VAL A 33 16.83 5.21 3.89
N ASN A 34 16.64 4.19 3.05
CA ASN A 34 16.81 4.31 1.61
C ASN A 34 15.62 3.68 0.88
N ARG A 35 15.60 3.81 -0.46
CA ARG A 35 14.53 3.26 -1.31
C ARG A 35 14.30 1.75 -1.07
N ASP A 36 15.37 0.99 -0.84
CA ASP A 36 15.32 -0.45 -0.63
C ASP A 36 14.78 -0.85 0.73
N SER A 37 14.85 0.01 1.75
CA SER A 37 14.30 -0.25 3.08
C SER A 37 12.82 -0.64 3.04
N MET A 38 12.06 -0.07 2.10
CA MET A 38 10.65 -0.42 1.83
C MET A 38 10.44 -1.07 0.46
N SER A 39 11.52 -1.41 -0.26
CA SER A 39 11.49 -1.97 -1.61
C SER A 39 10.66 -1.15 -2.62
N PHE A 40 10.65 0.18 -2.50
CA PHE A 40 9.91 1.04 -3.42
C PHE A 40 10.46 0.92 -4.85
N ALA A 41 9.56 0.69 -5.81
CA ALA A 41 9.92 0.49 -7.19
C ALA A 41 8.80 0.88 -8.15
N THR A 42 9.17 1.43 -9.30
CA THR A 42 8.28 1.60 -10.46
C THR A 42 8.56 0.50 -11.47
N LYS A 43 7.50 -0.05 -12.05
CA LYS A 43 7.55 -1.12 -13.04
C LYS A 43 6.47 -0.86 -14.08
N LEU A 44 6.81 -1.03 -15.35
CA LEU A 44 5.82 -1.09 -16.42
C LEU A 44 5.03 -2.38 -16.25
N SER A 45 3.70 -2.28 -16.20
CA SER A 45 2.80 -3.41 -15.98
C SER A 45 1.81 -3.63 -17.14
N HIS A 46 1.54 -2.61 -17.95
CA HIS A 46 0.62 -2.68 -19.10
C HIS A 46 1.11 -1.77 -20.22
N ILE A 47 0.91 -2.19 -21.47
CA ILE A 47 1.16 -1.39 -22.68
C ILE A 47 -0.06 -1.52 -23.58
N GLU A 48 -0.52 -0.41 -24.14
CA GLU A 48 -1.43 -0.37 -25.27
C GLU A 48 -0.72 0.24 -26.48
N SER A 49 -0.81 -0.44 -27.63
CA SER A 49 -0.24 0.05 -28.90
C SER A 49 -1.19 1.02 -29.59
N PRO A 50 -0.71 1.87 -30.52
CA PRO A 50 -1.58 2.73 -31.33
C PRO A 50 -2.60 1.98 -32.18
N GLN A 51 -2.41 0.69 -32.43
CA GLN A 51 -3.38 -0.17 -33.13
C GLN A 51 -4.43 -0.78 -32.18
N GLY A 52 -4.46 -0.39 -30.89
CA GLY A 52 -5.40 -0.92 -29.89
C GLY A 52 -5.04 -2.31 -29.35
N ILE A 53 -3.83 -2.81 -29.64
CA ILE A 53 -3.35 -4.07 -29.06
C ILE A 53 -2.81 -3.78 -27.66
N SER A 54 -3.45 -4.35 -26.65
CA SER A 54 -3.02 -4.26 -25.25
C SER A 54 -2.28 -5.52 -24.81
N ARG A 55 -1.23 -5.34 -24.01
CA ARG A 55 -0.50 -6.44 -23.38
C ARG A 55 -0.15 -6.10 -21.94
N ASN A 56 -0.39 -7.06 -21.05
CA ASN A 56 0.13 -7.02 -19.70
C ASN A 56 1.59 -7.46 -19.72
N VAL A 57 2.46 -6.79 -18.96
CA VAL A 57 3.90 -7.06 -18.93
C VAL A 57 4.40 -7.21 -17.51
N MET A 58 5.38 -8.08 -17.32
CA MET A 58 6.08 -8.24 -16.04
C MET A 58 7.54 -8.58 -16.27
N LYS A 59 8.36 -8.32 -15.25
CA LYS A 59 9.72 -8.81 -15.14
C LYS A 59 9.73 -10.00 -14.18
N MET A 60 10.33 -11.11 -14.60
CA MET A 60 10.57 -12.29 -13.77
C MET A 60 12.05 -12.68 -13.85
N PRO A 61 12.91 -12.17 -12.95
CA PRO A 61 14.34 -12.47 -12.99
C PRO A 61 14.62 -13.95 -12.69
N LYS A 62 15.53 -14.58 -13.45
CA LYS A 62 15.90 -16.00 -13.26
C LYS A 62 16.55 -16.29 -11.91
N THR A 63 17.32 -15.35 -11.37
CA THR A 63 18.19 -15.56 -10.20
C THR A 63 17.62 -15.00 -8.90
N ASP A 64 16.53 -14.23 -8.96
CA ASP A 64 15.93 -13.57 -7.81
C ASP A 64 14.42 -13.45 -8.04
N SER A 65 13.71 -14.52 -7.68
CA SER A 65 12.25 -14.62 -7.83
C SER A 65 11.51 -13.62 -6.95
N GLY A 66 12.13 -13.12 -5.88
CA GLY A 66 11.55 -12.07 -5.01
C GLY A 66 11.43 -10.71 -5.69
N LYS A 67 12.10 -10.50 -6.83
CA LYS A 67 12.06 -9.24 -7.60
C LYS A 67 11.11 -9.29 -8.81
N PHE A 68 10.10 -10.15 -8.76
CA PHE A 68 9.06 -10.16 -9.78
C PHE A 68 8.22 -8.86 -9.73
N SER A 69 7.57 -8.52 -10.85
CA SER A 69 6.60 -7.42 -10.91
C SER A 69 5.22 -7.94 -11.32
N LEU A 70 4.18 -7.20 -10.94
CA LEU A 70 2.80 -7.53 -11.29
C LEU A 70 2.48 -7.07 -12.73
N PRO A 71 1.86 -7.89 -13.62
CA PRO A 71 1.39 -7.48 -14.92
C PRO A 71 -0.07 -7.01 -14.82
N GLY A 72 -0.46 -6.07 -15.68
CA GLY A 72 -1.80 -5.53 -15.78
C GLY A 72 -1.98 -4.16 -15.14
N ILE A 73 -3.24 -3.79 -15.02
CA ILE A 73 -3.70 -2.55 -14.39
C ILE A 73 -4.33 -2.95 -13.07
N PHE A 74 -4.20 -2.10 -12.06
CA PHE A 74 -4.53 -2.45 -10.69
C PHE A 74 -5.46 -1.43 -10.06
N ARG A 75 -6.30 -1.94 -9.17
CA ARG A 75 -7.08 -1.16 -8.22
C ARG A 75 -6.76 -1.62 -6.81
N VAL A 76 -6.84 -0.70 -5.86
CA VAL A 76 -6.60 -0.99 -4.44
C VAL A 76 -7.92 -0.80 -3.71
N VAL A 77 -8.33 -1.79 -2.94
CA VAL A 77 -9.61 -1.80 -2.25
C VAL A 77 -9.39 -2.04 -0.77
N LEU A 78 -10.21 -1.42 0.06
CA LEU A 78 -10.22 -1.69 1.49
C LEU A 78 -10.99 -2.99 1.76
N GLN A 79 -10.27 -4.08 1.99
CA GLN A 79 -10.83 -5.42 2.22
C GLN A 79 -11.27 -5.55 3.68
N PRO A 80 -12.56 -5.79 3.96
CA PRO A 80 -13.02 -6.11 5.32
C PRO A 80 -12.54 -7.50 5.76
N CYS A 81 -12.26 -7.61 7.05
CA CYS A 81 -11.84 -8.83 7.73
C CYS A 81 -12.95 -9.34 8.67
N PRO A 82 -13.01 -10.65 8.97
CA PRO A 82 -13.99 -11.20 9.90
C PRO A 82 -13.91 -10.63 11.32
N ASP A 83 -12.74 -10.14 11.73
CA ASP A 83 -12.51 -9.49 13.03
C ASP A 83 -12.99 -8.03 13.08
N GLY A 84 -13.63 -7.55 12.00
CA GLY A 84 -14.11 -6.17 11.86
C GLY A 84 -13.05 -5.17 11.42
N SER A 85 -11.78 -5.58 11.32
CA SER A 85 -10.73 -4.74 10.74
C SER A 85 -10.82 -4.68 9.21
N SER A 86 -10.00 -3.85 8.59
CA SER A 86 -9.87 -3.84 7.13
C SER A 86 -8.47 -3.43 6.69
N TYR A 87 -8.03 -3.91 5.53
CA TYR A 87 -6.70 -3.58 5.00
C TYR A 87 -6.72 -3.36 3.48
N PRO A 88 -5.80 -2.53 2.94
CA PRO A 88 -5.68 -2.35 1.49
C PRO A 88 -5.25 -3.64 0.80
N LYS A 89 -6.03 -4.08 -0.19
CA LYS A 89 -5.77 -5.26 -1.01
C LYS A 89 -5.81 -4.90 -2.48
N VAL A 90 -4.86 -5.43 -3.25
CA VAL A 90 -4.67 -5.14 -4.67
C VAL A 90 -5.42 -6.17 -5.50
N TYR A 91 -6.19 -5.69 -6.47
CA TYR A 91 -6.93 -6.49 -7.44
C TYR A 91 -6.53 -6.10 -8.87
N PRO A 92 -6.67 -7.01 -9.85
CA PRO A 92 -6.71 -6.60 -11.24
C PRO A 92 -7.82 -5.57 -11.44
N ASP A 93 -7.49 -4.50 -12.16
CA ASP A 93 -8.50 -3.60 -12.68
C ASP A 93 -8.96 -4.16 -14.02
N HIS A 94 -10.11 -4.81 -14.01
CA HIS A 94 -10.78 -5.15 -15.26
C HIS A 94 -11.34 -3.84 -15.79
N HIS A 95 -10.68 -3.24 -16.79
CA HIS A 95 -11.29 -2.18 -17.58
C HIS A 95 -12.69 -2.66 -17.96
N GLN A 96 -13.72 -2.16 -17.28
CA GLN A 96 -15.07 -2.33 -17.77
C GLN A 96 -15.12 -1.55 -19.08
N SER A 97 -15.20 -2.28 -20.19
CA SER A 97 -16.08 -1.86 -21.28
C SER A 97 -17.39 -1.36 -20.64
N PRO A 98 -17.97 -0.24 -21.12
CA PRO A 98 -19.07 0.41 -20.43
C PRO A 98 -20.22 -0.58 -20.21
N ALA A 99 -20.57 -0.80 -18.93
CA ALA A 99 -21.76 -1.48 -18.43
C ALA A 99 -22.23 -2.74 -19.22
N SER A 100 -21.89 -3.93 -18.72
CA SER A 100 -22.70 -5.13 -18.99
C SER A 100 -22.81 -6.02 -17.75
N ASN A 101 -23.97 -5.92 -17.11
CA ASN A 101 -24.72 -6.85 -16.26
C ASN A 101 -24.06 -8.17 -15.76
N GLN A 102 -24.18 -8.31 -14.42
CA GLN A 102 -24.50 -9.51 -13.63
C GLN A 102 -23.42 -10.58 -13.39
N ASP A 103 -22.96 -10.67 -12.13
CA ASP A 103 -23.28 -11.81 -11.25
C ASP A 103 -23.18 -11.39 -9.76
N LEU A 104 -24.15 -11.80 -8.91
CA LEU A 104 -24.50 -11.18 -7.60
C LEU A 104 -24.28 -12.13 -6.40
N SER A 105 -23.33 -13.07 -6.48
CA SER A 105 -23.14 -14.11 -5.45
C SER A 105 -21.87 -13.98 -4.61
N SER A 106 -21.14 -12.88 -4.75
CA SER A 106 -20.06 -12.47 -3.84
C SER A 106 -20.03 -10.94 -3.86
N PRO A 107 -19.69 -10.23 -2.76
CA PRO A 107 -19.39 -8.81 -2.86
C PRO A 107 -18.16 -8.69 -3.76
N SER A 108 -18.41 -8.57 -5.07
CA SER A 108 -17.35 -8.42 -6.05
C SER A 108 -16.63 -7.15 -5.64
N ALA A 109 -15.30 -7.15 -5.65
CA ALA A 109 -14.54 -5.99 -5.25
C ALA A 109 -14.80 -4.75 -6.14
N THR A 110 -15.71 -4.84 -7.12
CA THR A 110 -16.39 -3.77 -7.84
C THR A 110 -17.34 -2.91 -6.97
N GLU A 111 -17.92 -3.46 -5.90
CA GLU A 111 -18.78 -2.70 -4.95
C GLU A 111 -17.94 -1.84 -3.99
N LEU A 112 -16.70 -2.25 -3.73
CA LEU A 112 -15.77 -1.52 -2.88
C LEU A 112 -14.92 -0.60 -3.75
N GLY A 113 -15.08 0.71 -3.59
CA GLY A 113 -14.41 1.72 -4.42
C GLY A 113 -12.88 1.62 -4.42
N ASN A 114 -12.27 2.03 -5.53
CA ASN A 114 -10.81 2.12 -5.66
C ASN A 114 -10.26 3.22 -4.75
N MET A 115 -9.28 2.88 -3.90
CA MET A 115 -8.57 3.80 -3.02
C MET A 115 -7.62 4.72 -3.79
N LEU A 116 -7.18 4.30 -4.98
CA LEU A 116 -6.35 5.14 -5.85
C LEU A 116 -7.21 6.24 -6.47
N ARG A 117 -6.76 7.48 -6.34
CA ARG A 117 -7.41 8.67 -6.90
C ARG A 117 -6.55 9.29 -7.99
N ILE A 118 -7.17 9.79 -9.04
CA ILE A 118 -6.48 10.59 -10.06
C ILE A 118 -6.08 11.92 -9.40
N VAL A 119 -4.79 12.21 -9.36
CA VAL A 119 -4.25 13.48 -8.86
C VAL A 119 -3.61 14.34 -9.96
N TYR A 120 -3.36 13.72 -11.11
CA TYR A 120 -2.75 14.32 -12.28
C TYR A 120 -3.27 13.63 -13.54
N ASP A 121 -3.83 14.40 -14.47
CA ASP A 121 -4.31 13.95 -15.77
C ASP A 121 -3.99 15.03 -16.81
N ASN A 122 -2.88 14.86 -17.53
CA ASN A 122 -2.33 15.86 -18.44
C ASN A 122 -2.14 17.26 -17.80
N GLY A 123 -2.04 17.29 -16.46
CA GLY A 123 -2.02 18.48 -15.62
C GLY A 123 -2.52 18.14 -14.21
N PRO A 124 -2.25 18.97 -13.20
CA PRO A 124 -2.86 18.81 -11.89
C PRO A 124 -4.39 18.86 -11.99
N VAL A 125 -5.10 17.99 -11.26
CA VAL A 125 -6.57 18.03 -11.22
C VAL A 125 -7.03 19.33 -10.57
N PRO A 126 -7.84 20.19 -11.24
CA PRO A 126 -8.11 21.56 -10.80
C PRO A 126 -8.75 21.69 -9.42
N ASP A 127 -9.71 20.81 -9.10
CA ASP A 127 -10.51 20.87 -7.86
C ASP A 127 -10.02 19.86 -6.81
N LEU A 128 -8.79 19.35 -6.95
CA LEU A 128 -8.24 18.39 -5.99
C LEU A 128 -7.87 19.09 -4.68
N VAL A 129 -8.67 18.84 -3.65
CA VAL A 129 -8.36 19.24 -2.28
C VAL A 129 -7.46 18.19 -1.63
N TRP A 130 -6.32 18.64 -1.09
CA TRP A 130 -5.43 17.83 -0.28
C TRP A 130 -5.86 17.86 1.17
N ASP A 131 -5.78 16.72 1.85
CA ASP A 131 -5.98 16.65 3.28
C ASP A 131 -4.90 17.49 3.98
N ASP A 132 -5.29 18.24 5.01
CA ASP A 132 -4.33 18.92 5.87
C ASP A 132 -3.55 17.92 6.74
N PHE A 133 -2.49 18.42 7.41
CA PHE A 133 -1.63 17.57 8.22
C PHE A 133 -2.35 16.94 9.42
N ASP A 134 -3.35 17.59 9.99
CA ASP A 134 -4.04 17.07 11.17
C ASP A 134 -4.99 15.94 10.78
N THR A 135 -5.67 16.09 9.65
CA THR A 135 -6.45 15.04 8.98
C THR A 135 -5.56 13.85 8.64
N ILE A 136 -4.36 14.07 8.09
CA ILE A 136 -3.38 13.01 7.82
C ILE A 136 -2.96 12.30 9.10
N LYS A 137 -2.61 13.02 10.16
CA LYS A 137 -2.18 12.45 11.45
C LYS A 137 -3.27 11.59 12.09
N GLN A 138 -4.50 12.12 12.18
CA GLN A 138 -5.64 11.39 12.75
C GLN A 138 -5.93 10.11 11.96
N ARG A 139 -5.87 10.18 10.62
CA ARG A 139 -6.03 9.00 9.77
C ARG A 139 -4.93 7.97 10.01
N VAL A 140 -3.67 8.38 10.11
CA VAL A 140 -2.55 7.46 10.39
C VAL A 140 -2.71 6.82 11.77
N GLU A 141 -3.04 7.60 12.80
CA GLU A 141 -3.28 7.09 14.16
C GLU A 141 -4.42 6.08 14.20
N HIS A 142 -5.54 6.38 13.57
CA HIS A 142 -6.66 5.45 13.49
C HIS A 142 -6.27 4.16 12.75
N GLN A 143 -5.65 4.28 11.56
CA GLN A 143 -5.28 3.13 10.73
C GLN A 143 -4.19 2.26 11.39
N TRP A 144 -3.25 2.87 12.10
CA TRP A 144 -2.18 2.12 12.78
C TRP A 144 -2.73 1.20 13.85
N ASN A 145 -3.78 1.63 14.55
CA ASN A 145 -4.40 0.88 15.63
C ASN A 145 -5.47 -0.12 15.15
N SER A 146 -6.12 0.15 14.01
CA SER A 146 -7.24 -0.68 13.53
C SER A 146 -6.84 -1.75 12.51
N ARG A 147 -5.66 -1.65 11.90
CA ARG A 147 -5.23 -2.59 10.84
C ARG A 147 -4.42 -3.77 11.40
N PRO A 148 -4.49 -4.94 10.77
CA PRO A 148 -3.62 -6.04 11.11
C PRO A 148 -2.15 -5.70 10.82
N LEU A 149 -1.24 -6.19 11.67
CA LEU A 149 0.22 -5.97 11.52
C LEU A 149 0.78 -6.57 10.21
N LYS A 150 0.16 -7.65 9.74
CA LYS A 150 0.49 -8.34 8.48
C LYS A 150 -0.81 -8.73 7.80
N ALA A 151 -0.86 -8.53 6.49
CA ALA A 151 -2.00 -8.90 5.67
C ALA A 151 -1.54 -9.44 4.31
N ASP A 152 -2.35 -10.32 3.74
CA ASP A 152 -2.17 -10.79 2.37
C ASP A 152 -2.76 -9.78 1.38
N VAL A 153 -1.89 -8.90 0.88
CA VAL A 153 -2.28 -7.72 0.11
C VAL A 153 -2.56 -8.02 -1.37
N LEU A 154 -2.40 -9.26 -1.83
CA LEU A 154 -2.69 -9.64 -3.23
C LEU A 154 -3.97 -10.45 -3.29
N SER A 155 -4.86 -10.12 -4.23
CA SER A 155 -6.04 -10.92 -4.49
C SER A 155 -5.70 -12.27 -5.13
N ASP A 156 -6.60 -13.24 -4.98
CA ASP A 156 -6.38 -14.57 -5.54
C ASP A 156 -6.47 -14.56 -7.06
N GLU A 157 -7.30 -13.67 -7.64
CA GLU A 157 -7.31 -13.44 -9.09
C GLU A 157 -5.98 -12.88 -9.57
N LEU A 158 -5.35 -12.00 -8.79
CA LEU A 158 -4.05 -11.49 -9.16
C LEU A 158 -3.04 -12.63 -9.11
N LYS A 159 -2.98 -13.40 -8.01
CA LYS A 159 -2.05 -14.53 -7.85
C LYS A 159 -2.16 -15.56 -8.97
N SER A 160 -3.37 -15.85 -9.45
CA SER A 160 -3.59 -16.81 -10.54
C SER A 160 -3.08 -16.33 -11.90
N LEU A 161 -2.82 -15.02 -12.08
CA LEU A 161 -2.16 -14.50 -13.29
C LEU A 161 -0.64 -14.79 -13.32
N PHE A 162 -0.07 -15.33 -12.24
CA PHE A 162 1.37 -15.58 -12.09
C PHE A 162 1.76 -17.03 -11.82
N LEU A 163 0.81 -17.86 -11.38
CA LEU A 163 0.98 -19.28 -11.10
C LEU A 163 0.57 -20.11 -12.31
#